data_AF-A0A2X2JRP0-F1
#
_entry.id   AF-A0A2X2JRP0-F1
#
_cell.length_a   1.000
_cell.length_b   1.000
_cell.length_c   1.000
_cell.angle_alpha   90.00
_cell.angle_beta   90.00
_cell.angle_gamma   90.00
#
_symmetry.space_group_name_H-M   'P 1'
#
loop_
_entity.id
_entity.type
_entity.pdbx_description
1 polymer ?
#
loop_
_entity_poly.entity_id
_entity_poly.type
_entity_poly.pdbx_seq_one_letter_code
_entity_poly.pdbx_strand_id
1 'polypeptide(L)'
;MFESLIDAGAEYIQVDEPILVTDDSESYENITREAYDYFEKAGVAKKLVIQTYFERAHLKFLSSLPVGGLGLDFVHDNGYNLKQMKLEILINQKHYMLELLMVVMYGQVTLKLKKS
;
A
#
# COMPACT_ATOMS: atom_id res chain seq x y z
N MET A 1 -6.71 19.04 -1.52
CA MET A 1 -6.17 18.34 -2.71
C MET A 1 -6.84 16.98 -2.90
N PHE A 2 -6.68 16.02 -1.97
CA PHE A 2 -7.29 14.68 -2.12
C PHE A 2 -8.82 14.71 -2.22
N GLU A 3 -9.50 15.51 -1.41
CA GLU A 3 -10.96 15.73 -1.52
C GLU A 3 -11.35 16.19 -2.92
N SER A 4 -10.63 17.18 -3.48
CA SER A 4 -10.91 17.69 -4.84
C SER A 4 -10.71 16.65 -5.94
N LEU A 5 -9.77 15.71 -5.76
CA LEU A 5 -9.59 14.59 -6.69
C LEU A 5 -10.74 13.58 -6.57
N ILE A 6 -11.18 13.30 -5.34
CA ILE A 6 -12.34 12.43 -5.09
C ILE A 6 -13.61 13.04 -5.68
N ASP A 7 -13.83 14.34 -5.49
CA ASP A 7 -14.96 15.08 -6.05
C ASP A 7 -14.93 15.10 -7.59
N ALA A 8 -13.73 15.09 -8.18
CA ALA A 8 -13.53 14.94 -9.62
C ALA A 8 -13.76 13.50 -10.13
N GLY A 9 -14.09 12.56 -9.26
CA GLY A 9 -14.41 11.17 -9.59
C GLY A 9 -13.23 10.20 -9.48
N ALA A 10 -12.13 10.58 -8.82
CA ALA A 10 -11.01 9.67 -8.63
C ALA A 10 -11.42 8.46 -7.77
N GLU A 11 -11.31 7.26 -8.33
CA GLU A 11 -11.58 6.02 -7.60
C GLU A 11 -10.40 5.60 -6.72
N TYR A 12 -9.19 5.97 -7.12
CA TYR A 12 -7.93 5.70 -6.44
C TYR A 12 -6.98 6.89 -6.59
N ILE A 13 -6.20 7.15 -5.53
CA ILE A 13 -5.16 8.18 -5.52
C ILE A 13 -3.88 7.51 -5.06
N GLN A 14 -2.90 7.46 -5.94
CA GLN A 14 -1.59 6.93 -5.62
C GLN A 14 -0.75 7.96 -4.86
N VAL A 15 -0.09 7.49 -3.80
CA VAL A 15 0.89 8.25 -3.02
C VAL A 15 2.21 7.50 -3.08
N ASP A 16 3.23 8.10 -3.68
CA ASP A 16 4.55 7.49 -3.82
C ASP A 16 5.34 7.67 -2.51
N GLU A 17 5.68 6.55 -1.87
CA GLU A 17 6.40 6.52 -0.59
C GLU A 17 7.71 5.71 -0.69
N PRO A 18 8.67 6.11 -1.55
CA PRO A 18 9.92 5.37 -1.75
C PRO A 18 10.82 5.36 -0.50
N ILE A 19 10.63 6.28 0.44
CA ILE A 19 11.41 6.31 1.70
C ILE A 19 11.10 5.11 2.60
N LEU A 20 9.92 4.51 2.48
CA LEU A 20 9.45 3.39 3.30
C LEU A 20 10.06 2.03 2.94
N VAL A 21 10.96 2.00 1.94
CA VAL A 21 11.73 0.81 1.57
C VAL A 21 13.23 0.95 1.88
N THR A 22 13.64 2.05 2.50
CA THR A 22 15.04 2.32 2.84
C THR A 22 15.44 1.70 4.18
N ASP A 23 16.74 1.54 4.45
CA ASP A 23 17.25 1.03 5.73
C ASP A 23 16.75 1.84 6.96
N ASP A 24 16.43 3.12 6.76
CA ASP A 24 15.93 4.02 7.80
C ASP A 24 14.39 3.98 7.96
N SER A 25 13.67 3.10 7.23
CA SER A 25 12.21 3.09 7.17
C SER A 25 11.54 2.97 8.53
N GLU A 26 12.13 2.19 9.44
CA GLU A 26 11.61 2.01 10.81
C GLU A 26 11.53 3.34 11.57
N SER A 27 12.47 4.25 11.34
CA SER A 27 12.47 5.58 11.98
C SER A 27 11.32 6.47 11.52
N TYR A 28 10.75 6.18 10.34
CA TYR A 28 9.66 6.94 9.74
C TYR A 28 8.28 6.31 9.98
N GLU A 29 8.18 5.11 10.56
CA GLU A 29 6.91 4.42 10.75
C GLU A 29 5.90 5.24 11.57
N ASN A 30 6.36 5.89 12.65
CA ASN A 30 5.47 6.63 13.53
C ASN A 30 4.87 7.87 12.84
N ILE A 31 5.71 8.67 12.18
CA ILE A 31 5.24 9.86 11.46
C ILE A 31 4.38 9.50 10.25
N THR A 32 4.69 8.39 9.59
CA THR A 32 3.88 7.85 8.50
C THR A 32 2.50 7.45 9.01
N ARG A 33 2.42 6.74 10.14
CA ARG A 33 1.14 6.37 10.75
C ARG A 33 0.32 7.62 11.10
N GLU A 34 0.92 8.62 11.73
CA GLU A 34 0.22 9.87 12.05
C GLU A 34 -0.37 10.56 10.81
N ALA A 35 0.38 10.58 9.69
CA ALA A 35 -0.09 11.14 8.43
C ALA A 35 -1.28 10.36 7.86
N TYR A 36 -1.21 9.03 7.81
CA TYR A 36 -2.30 8.21 7.26
C TYR A 36 -3.52 8.14 8.19
N ASP A 37 -3.34 8.22 9.51
CA ASP A 37 -4.44 8.35 10.48
C ASP A 37 -5.17 9.69 10.33
N TYR A 38 -4.45 10.77 9.98
CA TYR A 38 -5.08 12.05 9.63
C TYR A 38 -5.99 11.91 8.41
N PHE A 39 -5.53 11.22 7.35
CA PHE A 39 -6.34 10.96 6.16
C PHE A 39 -7.50 9.99 6.43
N GLU A 40 -7.37 9.09 7.39
CA GLU A 40 -8.47 8.23 7.83
C GLU A 40 -9.56 9.06 8.50
N LYS A 41 -9.19 9.97 9.41
CA LYS A 41 -10.13 10.90 10.06
C LYS A 41 -10.83 11.82 9.06
N ALA A 42 -10.14 12.21 7.99
CA ALA A 42 -10.72 12.98 6.88
C ALA A 42 -11.61 12.14 5.96
N GLY A 43 -11.68 10.81 6.14
CA GLY A 43 -12.52 9.91 5.34
C GLY A 43 -11.98 9.60 3.94
N VAL A 44 -10.75 10.04 3.63
CA VAL A 44 -10.16 9.88 2.29
C VAL A 44 -9.19 8.70 2.19
N ALA A 45 -8.71 8.16 3.31
CA ALA A 45 -7.67 7.13 3.33
C ALA A 45 -8.03 5.85 2.53
N LYS A 46 -9.31 5.47 2.46
CA LYS A 46 -9.77 4.31 1.68
C LYS A 46 -9.62 4.47 0.17
N LYS A 47 -9.35 5.68 -0.32
CA LYS A 47 -9.05 5.97 -1.72
C LYS A 47 -7.55 6.05 -1.98
N LEU A 48 -6.73 6.10 -0.93
CA LEU A 48 -5.28 6.20 -1.06
C LEU A 48 -4.67 4.81 -1.29
N VAL A 49 -3.72 4.77 -2.21
CA VAL A 49 -2.88 3.61 -2.50
C VAL A 49 -1.43 4.01 -2.27
N ILE A 50 -0.80 3.42 -1.25
CA ILE A 50 0.62 3.66 -0.95
C ILE A 50 1.44 2.85 -1.93
N GLN A 51 2.33 3.50 -2.68
CA GLN A 51 3.12 2.84 -3.68
C GLN A 51 4.61 2.92 -3.31
N THR A 52 5.23 1.75 -3.25
CA THR A 52 6.65 1.57 -2.90
C THR A 52 7.41 0.98 -4.08
N TYR A 53 8.67 1.37 -4.25
CA TYR A 53 9.51 0.96 -5.37
C TYR A 53 10.98 0.83 -4.94
N PHE A 54 11.79 0.15 -5.74
CA PHE A 54 13.25 -0.03 -5.61
C PHE A 54 13.73 -1.11 -4.63
N GLU A 55 13.17 -1.22 -3.42
CA GLU A 55 13.64 -2.18 -2.41
C GLU A 55 12.51 -2.87 -1.63
N ARG A 56 12.87 -3.70 -0.63
CA ARG A 56 11.90 -4.47 0.16
C ARG A 56 11.09 -3.56 1.07
N ALA A 57 9.78 -3.63 0.90
CA ALA A 57 8.85 -2.93 1.78
C ALA A 57 8.59 -3.72 3.07
N HIS A 58 8.46 -3.01 4.19
CA HIS A 58 8.02 -3.58 5.47
C HIS A 58 6.50 -3.86 5.41
N LEU A 59 6.11 -4.97 4.76
CA LEU A 59 4.69 -5.30 4.52
C LEU A 59 3.83 -5.32 5.78
N LYS A 60 4.37 -5.79 6.91
CA LYS A 60 3.64 -5.80 8.18
C LYS A 60 3.25 -4.39 8.63
N PHE A 61 4.12 -3.40 8.43
CA PHE A 61 3.84 -2.01 8.75
C PHE A 61 2.85 -1.42 7.74
N LEU A 62 3.09 -1.58 6.44
CA LEU A 62 2.23 -1.04 5.38
C LEU A 62 0.80 -1.59 5.45
N SER A 63 0.65 -2.90 5.66
CA SER A 63 -0.64 -3.59 5.83
C SER A 63 -1.39 -3.14 7.10
N SER A 64 -0.71 -2.45 8.03
CA SER A 64 -1.32 -1.88 9.23
C SER A 64 -1.83 -0.45 9.05
N LEU A 65 -1.51 0.21 7.94
CA LEU A 65 -1.95 1.59 7.67
C LEU A 65 -3.41 1.61 7.20
N PRO A 66 -4.19 2.66 7.52
CA PRO A 66 -5.62 2.73 7.21
C PRO A 66 -5.95 3.04 5.74
N VAL A 67 -5.16 2.53 4.79
CA VAL A 67 -5.28 2.83 3.35
C VAL A 67 -6.18 1.87 2.59
N GLY A 68 -6.55 2.25 1.35
CA GLY A 68 -7.39 1.45 0.45
C GLY A 68 -6.63 0.37 -0.31
N GLY A 69 -5.35 0.60 -0.57
CA GLY A 69 -4.51 -0.34 -1.28
C GLY A 69 -3.03 -0.17 -1.03
N LEU A 70 -2.28 -1.21 -1.39
CA LEU A 70 -0.83 -1.22 -1.37
C LEU A 70 -0.30 -1.51 -2.76
N GLY A 71 0.62 -0.66 -3.17
CA GLY A 71 1.36 -0.69 -4.40
C GLY A 71 2.75 -1.27 -4.14
N LEU A 72 2.98 -2.47 -4.66
CA LEU A 72 4.25 -3.17 -4.49
C LEU A 72 4.93 -3.32 -5.84
N ASP A 73 6.22 -3.01 -5.89
CA ASP A 73 7.07 -3.34 -7.03
C ASP A 73 7.38 -4.84 -7.01
N PHE A 74 7.10 -5.54 -8.10
CA PHE A 74 7.43 -6.96 -8.30
C PHE A 74 8.43 -7.16 -9.45
N VAL A 75 8.90 -6.08 -10.07
CA VAL A 75 9.89 -6.11 -11.14
C VAL A 75 11.30 -6.14 -10.55
N HIS A 76 11.53 -5.33 -9.52
CA HIS A 76 12.85 -5.18 -8.90
C HIS A 76 13.00 -5.89 -7.55
N ASP A 77 11.93 -6.49 -7.00
CA ASP A 77 11.93 -7.06 -5.65
C ASP A 77 12.61 -8.44 -5.51
N ASN A 78 13.13 -9.02 -6.60
CA ASN A 78 13.70 -10.37 -6.66
C ASN A 78 12.77 -11.48 -6.10
N GLY A 79 11.46 -11.30 -6.17
CA GLY A 79 10.43 -12.26 -5.70
C GLY A 79 10.18 -12.25 -4.20
N TYR A 80 10.66 -11.25 -3.45
CA TYR A 80 10.49 -11.17 -2.00
C TYR A 80 9.08 -10.72 -1.58
N ASN A 81 8.49 -9.73 -2.25
CA ASN A 81 7.14 -9.27 -1.95
C ASN A 81 6.13 -10.38 -2.24
N LEU A 82 6.36 -11.20 -3.27
CA LEU A 82 5.51 -12.35 -3.59
C LEU A 82 5.56 -13.43 -2.48
N LYS A 83 6.73 -13.68 -1.89
CA LYS A 83 6.89 -14.64 -0.78
C LYS A 83 6.25 -14.13 0.50
N GLN A 84 6.46 -12.86 0.85
CA GLN A 84 5.88 -12.26 2.04
C GLN A 84 4.36 -12.15 1.93
N MET A 85 3.81 -11.80 0.76
CA MET A 85 2.36 -11.76 0.54
C MET A 85 1.72 -13.14 0.75
N LYS A 86 2.33 -14.20 0.23
CA LYS A 86 1.87 -15.58 0.49
C LYS A 86 1.89 -15.91 1.98
N LEU A 87 2.92 -15.47 2.71
CA LEU A 87 3.01 -15.66 4.16
C LEU A 87 1.96 -14.86 4.92
N GLU A 88 1.78 -13.56 4.63
CA GLU A 88 0.82 -12.70 5.33
C GLU A 88 -0.62 -13.14 5.11
N ILE A 89 -1.01 -13.51 3.89
CA ILE A 89 -2.33 -14.07 3.59
C ILE A 89 -2.58 -15.36 4.39
N LEU A 90 -1.55 -16.21 4.51
CA LEU A 90 -1.63 -17.48 5.22
C LEU A 90 -1.70 -17.28 6.75
N ILE A 91 -0.96 -16.31 7.29
CA ILE A 91 -0.79 -16.08 8.73
C ILE A 91 -1.94 -15.25 9.31
N ASN A 92 -2.36 -14.17 8.64
CA ASN A 92 -3.18 -13.18 9.32
C ASN A 92 -4.68 -13.48 9.31
N GLN A 93 -5.21 -14.42 8.50
CA GLN A 93 -6.61 -14.91 8.49
C GLN A 93 -7.75 -13.85 8.57
N LYS A 94 -7.45 -12.55 8.54
CA LYS A 94 -8.38 -11.45 8.75
C LYS A 94 -9.17 -11.16 7.47
N HIS A 95 -10.42 -10.74 7.65
CA HIS A 95 -11.30 -10.28 6.59
C HIS A 95 -10.80 -8.93 6.04
N TYR A 96 -9.86 -8.96 5.11
CA TYR A 96 -9.44 -7.76 4.38
C TYR A 96 -9.81 -7.89 2.91
N MET A 97 -10.59 -6.92 2.41
CA MET A 97 -10.67 -6.60 0.99
C MET A 97 -9.58 -5.57 0.73
N LEU A 98 -8.35 -6.05 0.52
CA LEU A 98 -7.21 -5.21 0.15
C LEU A 98 -7.05 -5.26 -1.37
N GLU A 99 -6.98 -4.09 -1.99
CA GLU A 99 -6.67 -3.97 -3.41
C GLU A 99 -5.17 -3.74 -3.57
N LEU A 100 -4.53 -4.64 -4.30
CA LEU A 100 -3.11 -4.58 -4.56
C LEU A 100 -2.89 -3.96 -5.93
N LEU A 101 -2.08 -2.91 -6.01
CA LEU A 101 -1.62 -2.38 -7.29
C LEU A 101 -0.25 -3.00 -7.58
N MET A 102 -0.22 -3.93 -8.52
CA MET A 102 1.01 -4.58 -8.96
C MET A 102 1.63 -3.72 -10.05
N VAL A 103 2.83 -3.21 -9.79
CA VAL A 103 3.62 -2.54 -10.83
C VAL A 103 4.39 -3.61 -11.59
N VAL A 104 4.11 -3.72 -12.88
CA VAL A 104 4.80 -4.60 -13.83
C VAL A 104 5.61 -3.75 -14.79
N MET A 105 6.62 -4.35 -15.44
CA MET A 105 7.61 -3.67 -16.27
C MET A 105 7.00 -2.81 -17.42
N TYR A 106 5.71 -2.99 -17.73
CA TYR A 106 4.98 -2.29 -18.79
C TYR A 106 3.70 -1.58 -18.32
N GLY A 107 3.44 -1.44 -17.01
CA GLY A 107 2.24 -0.76 -16.51
C GLY A 107 1.83 -1.14 -15.09
N GLN A 108 0.64 -0.70 -14.67
CA GLN A 108 0.05 -1.05 -13.37
C GLN A 108 -1.12 -2.00 -13.56
N VAL A 109 -1.21 -3.03 -12.73
CA VAL A 109 -2.30 -4.01 -12.72
C VAL A 109 -2.92 -4.05 -11.33
N THR A 110 -4.20 -3.72 -11.22
CA THR A 110 -4.93 -3.82 -9.95
C THR A 110 -5.47 -5.23 -9.73
N LEU A 111 -5.11 -5.84 -8.61
CA LEU A 111 -5.58 -7.14 -8.15
C LEU A 111 -6.46 -6.93 -6.91
N LYS A 112 -7.73 -7.29 -7.02
CA LYS A 112 -8.65 -7.29 -5.87
C LYS A 112 -8.60 -8.65 -5.18
N LEU A 113 -7.95 -8.70 -4.02
CA LEU A 113 -7.91 -9.93 -3.23
C LEU A 113 -9.21 -10.02 -2.42
N LYS A 114 -10.05 -11.00 -2.76
CA LYS A 114 -11.28 -11.32 -2.04
C LYS A 114 -11.14 -12.70 -1.43
N LYS A 115 -11.20 -12.79 -0.10
CA LYS A 115 -11.23 -14.09 0.59
C LYS A 115 -12.63 -14.70 0.47
N SER A 116 -12.68 -15.97 0.04
CA SER A 116 -13.89 -16.82 0.05
C SER A 116 -14.28 -17.21 1.47
#